data_AF-A0A9D6TF17-F1
#
_entry.id   AF-A0A9D6TF17-F1
#
_cell.length_a   1.000
_cell.length_b   1.000
_cell.length_c   1.000
_cell.angle_alpha   90.00
_cell.angle_beta   90.00
_cell.angle_gamma   90.00
#
_symmetry.space_group_name_H-M   'P 1'
#
loop_
_entity.id
_entity.type
_entity.pdbx_description
1 polymer ?
#
loop_
_entity_poly.entity_id
_entity_poly.type
_entity_poly.pdbx_seq_one_letter_code
_entity_poly.pdbx_strand_id
1 'polypeptide(L)' 'MSVFDLHANVLSDYQDYVRSFFTIAGDRARAFVDQALTDEARLWPPPQHGAPCLNESQRHQ' A
#
# COMPACT_ATOMS: atom_id res chain seq x y z
N MET A 1 1.71 23.21 -13.33
CA MET A 1 1.52 22.07 -12.42
C MET A 1 1.50 22.59 -11.00
N SER A 2 0.42 22.32 -10.30
CA SER A 2 0.22 22.59 -8.88
C SER A 2 0.82 21.46 -8.02
N VAL A 3 1.11 21.75 -6.76
CA VAL A 3 1.48 20.73 -5.76
C VAL A 3 0.41 19.65 -5.62
N PHE A 4 -0.87 20.00 -5.84
CA PHE A 4 -1.97 19.04 -5.83
C PHE A 4 -1.94 18.09 -7.02
N ASP A 5 -1.54 18.58 -8.20
CA ASP A 5 -1.39 17.75 -9.40
C ASP A 5 -0.23 16.75 -9.22
N LEU A 6 0.89 17.22 -8.64
CA LEU A 6 2.03 16.36 -8.32
C LEU A 6 1.62 15.28 -7.30
N HIS A 7 0.90 15.66 -6.25
CA HIS A 7 0.41 14.71 -5.24
C HIS A 7 -0.48 13.62 -5.85
N ALA A 8 -1.43 14.00 -6.71
CA ALA A 8 -2.31 13.05 -7.38
C ALA A 8 -1.53 12.08 -8.27
N ASN A 9 -0.56 12.60 -9.04
CA ASN A 9 0.28 11.78 -9.93
C ASN A 9 1.14 10.79 -9.14
N VAL A 10 1.79 11.24 -8.06
CA VAL A 10 2.62 10.39 -7.20
C VAL A 10 1.79 9.28 -6.55
N LEU A 11 0.57 9.58 -6.12
CA LEU A 11 -0.31 8.57 -5.54
C LEU A 11 -0.75 7.52 -6.57
N SER A 12 -1.03 7.94 -7.81
CA SER A 12 -1.34 7.04 -8.92
C SER A 12 -0.18 6.10 -9.23
N ASP A 13 1.03 6.64 -9.39
CA ASP A 13 2.23 5.86 -9.70
C ASP A 13 2.53 4.83 -8.59
N TYR A 14 2.28 5.20 -7.34
CA TYR A 14 2.44 4.29 -6.20
C TYR A 14 1.44 3.13 -6.22
N GLN A 15 0.17 3.38 -6.57
CA GLN A 15 -0.84 2.32 -6.69
C GLN A 15 -0.46 1.31 -7.78
N ASP A 16 -0.02 1.78 -8.95
CA ASP A 16 0.40 0.92 -10.06
C ASP A 16 1.64 0.10 -9.70
N TYR A 17 2.61 0.72 -9.01
CA TYR A 17 3.79 0.04 -8.50
C TYR A 17 3.41 -1.10 -7.55
N VAL A 18 2.53 -0.86 -6.57
CA VAL A 18 2.08 -1.87 -5.62
C VAL A 18 1.31 -3.00 -6.33
N ARG A 19 0.44 -2.66 -7.29
CA ARG A 19 -0.33 -3.64 -8.08
C ARG A 19 0.57 -4.59 -8.86
N SER A 20 1.72 -4.11 -9.33
CA SER A 20 2.67 -4.91 -10.12
C SER A 20 3.28 -6.11 -9.37
N PHE A 21 3.35 -6.06 -8.04
CA PHE A 21 3.85 -7.18 -7.23
C PHE A 21 2.84 -8.30 -7.02
N PHE A 22 1.56 -8.03 -7.24
CA PHE A 22 0.51 -8.99 -6.94
C PHE A 22 0.15 -9.81 -8.19
N THR A 23 0.70 -11.02 -8.30
CA THR A 23 0.08 -12.06 -9.14
C THR A 23 -1.12 -12.62 -8.39
N ILE A 24 -2.24 -11.92 -8.42
CA ILE A 24 -3.45 -12.37 -7.73
C ILE A 24 -4.10 -13.49 -8.54
N ALA A 25 -3.90 -14.72 -8.09
CA ALA A 25 -4.42 -15.93 -8.72
C ALA A 25 -5.95 -16.10 -8.60
N GLY A 26 -6.65 -15.21 -7.88
CA GLY A 26 -8.10 -15.30 -7.68
C GLY A 26 -8.81 -13.94 -7.71
N ASP A 27 -9.91 -13.86 -8.46
CA ASP A 27 -10.63 -12.61 -8.74
C ASP A 27 -11.17 -11.92 -7.48
N ARG A 28 -11.50 -12.69 -6.44
CA ARG A 28 -11.96 -12.14 -5.14
C ARG A 28 -10.89 -11.31 -4.44
N ALA A 29 -9.63 -11.76 -4.47
CA ALA A 29 -8.53 -11.02 -3.86
C ALA A 29 -8.19 -9.78 -4.68
N ARG A 30 -8.37 -9.83 -6.01
CA ARG A 30 -8.16 -8.68 -6.90
C ARG A 30 -9.20 -7.60 -6.62
N ALA A 31 -10.47 -7.97 -6.55
CA ALA A 31 -11.55 -7.05 -6.21
C ALA A 31 -11.34 -6.39 -4.83
N PHE A 32 -10.87 -7.14 -3.84
CA PHE A 32 -10.58 -6.59 -2.51
C PHE A 32 -9.44 -5.56 -2.53
N VAL A 33 -8.32 -5.87 -3.20
CA VAL A 33 -7.18 -4.95 -3.33
C VAL A 33 -7.56 -3.70 -4.11
N ASP A 34 -8.30 -3.86 -5.21
CA ASP A 34 -8.76 -2.73 -6.04
C ASP A 34 -9.69 -1.81 -5.25
N GLN A 35 -10.64 -2.37 -4.48
CA GLN A 35 -11.52 -1.59 -3.61
C GLN A 35 -10.73 -0.81 -2.54
N ALA A 36 -9.78 -1.47 -1.88
CA ALA A 36 -8.97 -0.83 -0.83
C ALA A 36 -8.03 0.27 -1.37
N LEU A 37 -7.49 0.11 -2.57
CA LEU A 37 -6.59 1.10 -3.19
C LEU A 37 -7.34 2.24 -3.86
N THR A 38 -8.48 1.97 -4.51
CA THR A 38 -9.22 2.95 -5.31
C THR A 38 -10.23 3.73 -4.48
N ASP A 39 -11.08 3.03 -3.71
CA ASP A 39 -12.20 3.68 -3.01
C ASP A 39 -11.77 4.22 -1.64
N GLU A 40 -10.88 3.52 -0.95
CA GLU A 40 -10.42 3.90 0.39
C GLU A 40 -9.12 4.71 0.39
N ALA A 41 -8.45 4.84 -0.77
CA ALA A 41 -7.13 5.47 -0.93
C ALA A 41 -6.10 5.01 0.13
N ARG A 42 -6.22 3.76 0.58
CA ARG A 42 -5.45 3.25 1.71
C ARG A 42 -4.03 2.93 1.24
N LEU A 43 -3.04 3.59 1.84
CA LEU A 43 -1.64 3.34 1.50
C LEU A 43 -1.22 1.92 1.92
N TRP A 44 -0.54 1.21 1.02
CA TRP A 44 -0.03 -0.14 1.28
C TRP A 44 1.49 -0.21 1.04
N PRO A 45 2.31 -0.58 2.04
CA PRO A 45 1.91 -1.01 3.38
C PRO A 45 1.30 0.15 4.19
N PRO A 46 0.40 -0.16 5.14
CA PRO A 46 -0.19 0.86 5.99
C PRO A 46 0.92 1.68 6.65
N PRO A 47 0.77 3.01 6.73
CA PRO A 47 1.77 3.83 7.39
C PRO A 47 1.92 3.33 8.82
N GLN A 48 3.13 2.93 9.18
CA GLN A 48 3.44 2.42 10.51
C GLN A 48 3.52 3.60 11.48
N HIS A 49 2.40 4.31 11.66
CA HIS A 49 2.22 5.22 12.78
C HIS A 49 2.09 4.36 14.05
N GLY A 50 3.23 3.89 14.55
CA GLY A 50 3.32 3.23 15.86
C GLY A 50 3.42 1.71 15.88
N ALA A 51 3.88 1.04 14.82
CA ALA A 51 4.38 -0.33 15.01
C ALA A 51 5.72 -0.22 15.79
N PRO A 52 5.83 -0.75 17.01
CA PRO A 52 7.12 -0.82 17.66
C PRO A 52 8.00 -1.68 16.77
N CYS A 53 9.12 -1.12 16.30
CA CYS A 53 10.18 -1.91 15.70
C CYS A 53 10.43 -3.08 16.67
N LEU A 54 10.11 -4.31 16.27
CA LEU A 54 10.51 -5.50 17.00
C LEU A 54 12.03 -5.41 17.12
N ASN A 55 12.51 -5.12 18.34
CA ASN A 55 13.94 -5.04 18.58
C ASN A 55 14.53 -6.44 18.42
N GLU A 56 15.75 -6.52 17.86
CA GLU A 56 16.41 -7.81 17.58
C GLU A 56 16.60 -8.68 18.84
N SER A 57 16.50 -8.06 20.02
CA SER A 57 16.52 -8.70 21.34
C SER A 57 15.31 -9.62 21.62
N GLN A 58 14.23 -9.55 20.83
CA GLN A 58 13.05 -10.44 20.98
C GLN A 58 13.02 -11.62 20.00
N ARG A 59 14.03 -11.79 19.13
CA ARG A 59 14.11 -12.94 18.20
C ARG A 59 14.75 -14.22 18.77
N HIS A 60 15.30 -14.18 19.99
CA HIS A 60 16.04 -15.31 20.60
C HIS A 60 15.55 -15.72 22.00
N GLN A 61 14.24 -15.62 22.27
CA GLN A 61 13.64 -16.35 23.39
C GLN A 61 12.65 -17.39 22.89
#